data_AF-A0A7W0ZDJ9-F1
#
_entry.id   AF-A0A7W0ZDJ9-F1
#
_cell.length_a   1.000
_cell.length_b   1.000
_cell.length_c   1.000
_cell.angle_alpha   90.00
_cell.angle_beta   90.00
_cell.angle_gamma   90.00
#
_symmetry.space_group_name_H-M   'P 1'
#
loop_
_entity.id
_entity.type
_entity.pdbx_description
1 polymer ?
#
loop_
_entity_poly.entity_id
_entity_poly.type
_entity_poly.pdbx_seq_one_letter_code
_entity_poly.pdbx_strand_id
1 'polypeptide(L)'
;KGLSRTVRRDEYAGCFNPRFIAGPAGRLSRHSWGLAADLNTSGNAFGQRPHQPRRLVKIMRKWGFTWGGRWPLPDGMHFEWFRRVS
;
A
#
# COMPACT_ATOMS: atom_id res chain seq x y z
N LYS A 1 14.28 -11.87 12.55
CA LYS A 1 12.83 -12.22 12.62
C LYS A 1 12.10 -11.70 11.37
N GLY A 2 11.31 -12.52 10.69
CA GLY A 2 10.57 -12.14 9.46
C GLY A 2 9.32 -11.26 9.69
N LEU A 3 8.54 -10.98 8.64
CA LEU A 3 7.29 -10.17 8.67
C LEU A 3 6.00 -10.97 8.89
N SER A 4 6.08 -12.29 9.11
CA SER A 4 4.91 -13.17 9.17
C SER A 4 3.85 -12.78 10.22
N ARG A 5 4.25 -12.13 11.32
CA ARG A 5 3.33 -11.65 12.36
C ARG A 5 2.73 -10.26 12.10
N THR A 6 3.11 -9.62 11.00
CA THR A 6 2.64 -8.27 10.65
C THR A 6 1.82 -8.25 9.37
N VAL A 7 1.65 -9.40 8.70
CA VAL A 7 0.87 -9.54 7.47
C VAL A 7 -0.15 -10.65 7.68
N ARG A 8 -1.43 -10.31 7.56
CA ARG A 8 -2.57 -11.23 7.55
C ARG A 8 -2.72 -11.77 6.12
N ARG A 9 -2.55 -13.07 5.97
CA ARG A 9 -2.42 -13.74 4.66
C ARG A 9 -3.73 -13.72 3.87
N ASP A 10 -4.84 -13.73 4.59
CA ASP A 10 -6.22 -13.67 4.13
C ASP A 10 -6.68 -12.25 3.75
N GLU A 11 -5.90 -11.23 4.10
CA GLU A 11 -6.23 -9.82 3.86
C GLU A 11 -5.29 -9.15 2.86
N TYR A 12 -4.81 -9.91 1.87
CA TYR A 12 -4.08 -9.40 0.72
C TYR A 12 -5.07 -9.08 -0.40
N ALA A 13 -5.02 -7.87 -0.94
CA ALA A 13 -5.96 -7.42 -1.98
C ALA A 13 -5.28 -7.08 -3.33
N GLY A 14 -4.07 -7.60 -3.55
CA GLY A 14 -3.45 -7.62 -4.88
C GLY A 14 -2.16 -6.81 -4.97
N CYS A 15 -1.40 -7.13 -6.03
CA CYS A 15 -0.15 -6.47 -6.39
C CYS A 15 -0.23 -6.01 -7.84
N PHE A 16 -0.36 -6.96 -8.77
CA PHE A 16 -0.70 -6.68 -10.16
C PHE A 16 -2.23 -6.66 -10.33
N ASN A 17 -2.76 -5.50 -10.71
CA ASN A 17 -4.18 -5.30 -11.06
C ASN A 17 -4.29 -4.10 -12.00
N PRO A 18 -4.36 -4.32 -13.33
CA PRO A 18 -4.39 -3.24 -14.32
C PRO A 18 -5.70 -2.46 -14.20
N ARG A 19 -5.59 -1.23 -13.69
CA ARG A 19 -6.73 -0.31 -13.49
C ARG A 19 -6.31 1.14 -13.54
N PHE A 20 -7.27 2.01 -13.84
CA PHE A 20 -7.13 3.44 -13.59
C PHE A 20 -7.31 3.75 -12.09
N ILE A 21 -6.65 4.80 -11.62
CA ILE A 21 -6.98 5.44 -10.35
C ILE A 21 -8.36 6.07 -10.51
N ALA A 22 -9.23 5.88 -9.52
CA ALA A 22 -10.55 6.51 -9.52
C ALA A 22 -10.41 8.05 -9.59
N GLY A 23 -11.14 8.66 -10.52
CA GLY A 23 -11.15 10.11 -10.73
C GLY A 23 -11.05 10.51 -12.21
N PRO A 24 -11.28 11.80 -12.52
CA PRO A 24 -11.43 12.26 -13.90
C PRO A 24 -10.11 12.29 -14.70
N ALA A 25 -8.97 12.19 -14.04
CA ALA A 25 -7.65 12.35 -14.66
C ALA A 25 -7.18 11.13 -15.48
N GLY A 26 -7.87 9.98 -15.41
CA GLY A 26 -7.54 8.80 -16.22
C GLY A 26 -6.12 8.26 -16.02
N ARG A 27 -5.53 8.44 -14.83
CA ARG A 27 -4.15 8.00 -14.54
C ARG A 27 -4.12 6.51 -14.25
N LEU A 28 -3.16 5.78 -14.82
CA LEU A 28 -2.94 4.38 -14.48
C LEU A 28 -2.46 4.22 -13.03
N SER A 29 -3.01 3.22 -12.33
CA SER A 29 -2.60 2.85 -10.97
C SER A 29 -1.23 2.17 -10.96
N ARG A 30 -0.48 2.30 -9.86
CA ARG A 30 0.78 1.55 -9.71
C ARG A 30 0.62 0.04 -9.66
N HIS A 31 -0.58 -0.44 -9.32
CA HIS A 31 -0.94 -1.85 -9.48
C HIS A 31 -0.87 -2.33 -10.93
N SER A 32 -1.08 -1.44 -11.91
CA SER A 32 -1.00 -1.78 -13.34
C SER A 32 0.41 -2.17 -13.79
N TRP A 33 1.44 -1.88 -12.99
CA TRP A 33 2.81 -2.28 -13.26
C TRP A 33 3.38 -3.24 -12.21
N GLY A 34 2.54 -3.77 -11.30
CA GLY A 34 3.01 -4.63 -10.19
C GLY A 34 3.92 -3.89 -9.19
N LEU A 35 3.79 -2.57 -9.12
CA LEU A 35 4.62 -1.70 -8.26
C LEU A 35 3.91 -1.29 -6.97
N ALA A 36 2.71 -1.81 -6.72
CA ALA A 36 1.95 -1.54 -5.50
C ALA A 36 1.42 -2.84 -4.91
N ALA A 37 1.16 -2.85 -3.61
CA ALA A 37 0.54 -3.96 -2.91
C ALA A 37 -0.41 -3.45 -1.82
N ASP A 38 -1.58 -4.07 -1.72
CA ASP A 38 -2.56 -3.81 -0.67
C ASP A 38 -2.51 -4.94 0.37
N LEU A 39 -2.18 -4.61 1.63
CA LEU A 39 -1.97 -5.57 2.73
C LEU A 39 -2.80 -5.21 3.97
N ASN A 40 -3.25 -6.23 4.69
CA ASN A 40 -4.05 -6.09 5.92
C ASN A 40 -5.29 -5.20 5.70
N THR A 41 -6.05 -5.47 4.63
CA THR A 41 -7.15 -4.61 4.17
C THR A 41 -8.25 -4.40 5.21
N SER A 42 -8.44 -5.36 6.14
CA SER A 42 -9.43 -5.22 7.20
C SER A 42 -9.06 -4.09 8.14
N GLY A 43 -9.91 -3.07 8.22
CA GLY A 43 -9.66 -1.87 9.02
C GLY A 43 -8.58 -0.93 8.45
N ASN A 44 -8.15 -1.11 7.20
CA ASN A 44 -7.19 -0.25 6.50
C ASN A 44 -7.69 0.25 5.13
N ALA A 45 -9.00 0.18 4.89
CA ALA A 45 -9.58 0.63 3.64
C ALA A 45 -9.35 2.13 3.37
N PHE A 46 -9.44 2.51 2.10
CA PHE A 46 -9.32 3.89 1.64
C PHE A 46 -10.29 4.82 2.38
N GLY A 47 -9.79 5.97 2.82
CA GLY A 47 -10.53 6.98 3.58
C GLY A 47 -10.73 6.67 5.06
N GLN A 48 -10.33 5.48 5.55
CA GLN A 48 -10.44 5.14 6.97
C GLN A 48 -9.19 5.52 7.75
N ARG A 49 -9.32 5.57 9.09
CA ARG A 49 -8.17 5.76 9.99
C ARG A 49 -7.18 4.60 9.82
N PRO A 50 -5.93 4.82 9.39
CA PRO A 50 -4.99 3.74 9.14
C PRO A 50 -4.61 2.97 10.42
N HIS A 51 -4.61 1.64 10.33
CA HIS A 51 -4.24 0.69 11.37
C HIS A 51 -3.22 -0.33 10.84
N GLN A 52 -2.06 0.15 10.38
CA GLN A 52 -1.03 -0.72 9.80
C GLN A 52 0.10 -0.96 10.82
N PRO A 53 0.63 -2.20 11.01
CA PRO A 53 1.70 -2.44 11.96
C PRO A 53 2.93 -1.60 11.65
N ARG A 54 3.38 -0.80 12.63
CA ARG A 54 4.52 0.12 12.47
C ARG A 54 5.78 -0.54 11.94
N ARG A 55 6.02 -1.81 12.30
CA ARG A 55 7.17 -2.59 11.83
C ARG A 55 7.08 -2.92 10.34
N LEU A 56 5.90 -3.26 9.83
CA LEU A 56 5.66 -3.49 8.40
C LEU A 56 5.93 -2.19 7.64
N VAL A 57 5.31 -1.08 8.07
CA VAL A 57 5.49 0.23 7.45
C VAL A 57 6.97 0.65 7.42
N LYS A 58 7.70 0.47 8.53
CA LYS A 58 9.14 0.79 8.61
C LYS A 58 9.96 -0.02 7.62
N ILE A 59 9.69 -1.32 7.50
CA ILE A 59 10.44 -2.20 6.60
C ILE A 59 10.11 -1.88 5.14
N MET A 60 8.84 -1.74 4.77
CA MET A 60 8.43 -1.38 3.40
C MET A 60 9.10 -0.06 2.97
N ARG A 61 9.09 0.95 3.85
CA ARG A 61 9.77 2.23 3.60
C ARG A 61 11.28 2.11 3.46
N LYS A 62 11.93 1.25 4.25
CA LYS A 62 13.37 0.96 4.11
C LYS A 62 13.70 0.43 2.71
N TRP A 63 12.79 -0.31 2.08
CA TRP A 63 12.98 -0.91 0.76
C TRP A 63 12.40 -0.09 -0.40
N GLY A 64 12.11 1.20 -0.19
CA GLY A 64 11.74 2.13 -1.27
C GLY A 64 10.24 2.26 -1.55
N PHE A 65 9.39 1.67 -0.73
CA PHE A 65 7.94 1.90 -0.80
C PHE A 65 7.53 3.16 -0.03
N THR A 66 6.59 3.92 -0.58
CA THR A 66 5.77 4.81 0.23
C THR A 66 4.55 4.06 0.79
N TRP A 67 3.86 4.66 1.74
CA TRP A 67 2.68 4.07 2.40
C TRP A 67 1.54 5.08 2.37
N GLY A 68 0.38 4.65 1.87
CA GLY A 68 -0.79 5.50 1.65
C GLY A 68 -1.43 6.04 2.93
N GLY A 69 -1.17 5.43 4.09
CA GLY A 69 -1.67 5.92 5.38
C GLY A 69 -1.09 7.26 5.83
N ARG A 70 -0.18 7.87 5.06
CA ARG A 70 0.34 9.23 5.28
C ARG A 70 -0.21 10.27 4.30
N TRP A 71 -1.06 9.88 3.37
CA TRP A 71 -1.66 10.80 2.41
C TRP A 71 -2.77 11.63 3.05
N PRO A 72 -3.13 12.79 2.45
CA PRO A 72 -4.22 13.63 2.96
C PRO A 72 -5.56 12.88 3.07
N LEU A 73 -5.86 12.06 2.08
CA LEU A 73 -6.93 11.06 2.15
C LEU A 73 -6.26 9.68 2.34
N PRO A 74 -6.30 9.11 3.55
CA PRO A 74 -5.46 7.95 3.84
C PRO A 74 -5.86 6.70 3.08
N ASP A 75 -4.87 5.93 2.66
CA ASP A 75 -5.06 4.57 2.14
C ASP A 75 -4.19 3.60 2.95
N GLY A 76 -4.74 3.06 4.03
CA GLY A 76 -3.98 2.33 5.06
C GLY A 76 -3.40 1.00 4.57
N MET A 77 -4.06 0.37 3.59
CA MET A 77 -3.65 -0.91 3.01
C MET A 77 -2.55 -0.75 1.97
N HIS A 78 -2.48 0.43 1.35
CA HIS A 78 -1.73 0.64 0.13
C HIS A 78 -0.24 0.95 0.37
N PHE A 79 0.62 0.17 -0.25
CA PHE A 79 2.05 0.44 -0.39
C PHE A 79 2.39 0.53 -1.86
N GLU A 80 3.13 1.55 -2.27
CA GLU A 80 3.59 1.67 -3.65
C GLU A 80 5.07 2.02 -3.73
N TRP A 81 5.77 1.39 -4.66
CA TRP A 81 7.18 1.62 -4.90
C TRP A 81 7.35 3.00 -5.55
N PHE A 82 8.18 3.82 -4.93
CA PHE A 82 8.35 5.23 -5.32
C PHE A 82 9.82 5.65 -5.38
N ARG A 83 10.77 4.69 -5.37
CA ARG A 83 12.22 4.91 -5.13
C ARG A 83 12.68 6.35 -5.37
N ARG A 84 12.82 7.10 -4.27
CA ARG A 84 13.53 8.38 -4.28
C ARG A 84 15.02 8.02 -4.39
N VAL A 85 15.64 8.39 -5.50
CA VAL A 85 17.11 8.32 -5.62
C VAL A 85 17.66 9.40 -4.69
N SER A 86 18.41 8.98 -3.68
CA SER A 86 19.26 9.84 -2.87
C SER A 86 20.70 9.51 -3.20
#